data_AF-A0A7L4R8M5-F1
#
_entry.id   AF-A0A7L4R8M5-F1
#
_cell.length_a   1.000
_cell.length_b   1.000
_cell.length_c   1.000
_cell.angle_alpha   90.00
_cell.angle_beta   90.00
_cell.angle_gamma   90.00
#
_symmetry.space_group_name_H-M   'P 1'
#
loop_
_entity.id
_entity.type
_entity.pdbx_description
1 polymer ?
#
loop_
_entity_poly.entity_id
_entity_poly.type
_entity_poly.pdbx_seq_one_letter_code
_entity_poly.pdbx_strand_id
1 'polypeptide(L)'
;MDNAQTARVPATQMVPALSMANRFGKYKPMEEKAVRKVEVVGDELSYLRQRREMLRSMTPEQVLQVIEFHENLNVFQALELAKKEKKLIVPNDVHDRILTETKVEYSAWVGTAVIYEAPDAPFKDRVVYAWEDNEVEYATTFNIPQQFRGKTNCALVVEHPDFQFISLGDNKFQLKAAEGSVSLLEHFSNKSDEWYKYDKRFRIPTGTPKNKTDSTRWLWRQGNGYVGLVARGFGGYDVRRGVALDYAPSGAFGVAVF
;
A
#
# COMPACT_ATOMS: atom_id res chain seq x y z
N MET A 1 -68.87 5.44 20.53
CA MET A 1 -68.58 5.06 19.14
C MET A 1 -67.09 5.15 18.97
N ASP A 2 -66.43 4.04 19.28
CA ASP A 2 -64.98 3.87 19.29
C ASP A 2 -64.50 3.37 17.92
N ASN A 3 -63.47 4.00 17.36
CA ASN A 3 -62.11 3.45 17.33
C ASN A 3 -61.26 4.21 16.30
N ALA A 4 -60.16 4.76 16.79
CA ALA A 4 -59.11 5.37 15.99
C ALA A 4 -58.28 4.28 15.28
N GLN A 5 -58.12 4.39 13.96
CA GLN A 5 -57.17 3.61 13.18
C GLN A 5 -55.90 4.43 12.95
N THR A 6 -54.90 4.24 13.81
CA THR A 6 -53.50 4.58 13.54
C THR A 6 -52.91 3.61 12.53
N ALA A 7 -52.52 4.12 11.36
CA ALA A 7 -51.78 3.38 10.35
C ALA A 7 -50.37 3.04 10.88
N ARG A 8 -50.05 1.74 10.94
CA ARG A 8 -48.70 1.23 11.26
C ARG A 8 -47.86 1.24 9.99
N VAL A 9 -46.73 1.93 10.04
CA VAL A 9 -45.64 1.83 9.05
C VAL A 9 -45.05 0.41 9.13
N PRO A 10 -44.85 -0.31 8.01
CA PRO A 10 -44.24 -1.64 8.04
C PRO A 10 -42.76 -1.52 8.43
N ALA A 11 -42.35 -2.33 9.40
CA ALA A 11 -40.96 -2.48 9.80
C ALA A 11 -40.12 -2.92 8.61
N THR A 12 -39.08 -2.14 8.30
CA THR A 12 -38.04 -2.53 7.36
C THR A 12 -37.41 -3.82 7.85
N GLN A 13 -37.63 -4.91 7.11
CA GLN A 13 -36.88 -6.14 7.31
C GLN A 13 -35.41 -5.84 7.07
N MET A 14 -34.62 -5.84 8.14
CA MET A 14 -33.17 -5.93 8.03
C MET A 14 -32.86 -7.22 7.28
N VAL A 15 -32.29 -7.07 6.08
CA VAL A 15 -31.63 -8.17 5.38
C VAL A 15 -30.54 -8.67 6.31
N PRO A 16 -30.51 -9.97 6.67
CA PRO A 16 -29.44 -10.51 7.49
C PRO A 16 -28.12 -10.27 6.78
N ALA A 17 -27.22 -9.54 7.43
CA ALA A 17 -25.82 -9.47 7.05
C ALA A 17 -25.30 -10.92 7.01
N LEU A 18 -25.23 -11.49 5.82
CA LEU A 18 -24.57 -12.75 5.55
C LEU A 18 -23.09 -12.59 5.86
N SER A 19 -22.74 -12.85 7.13
CA SER A 19 -21.64 -13.73 7.52
C SER A 19 -20.30 -13.49 6.79
N MET A 20 -19.66 -12.34 7.04
CA MET A 20 -18.19 -12.21 6.93
C MET A 20 -17.47 -12.86 8.13
N ALA A 21 -18.20 -13.18 9.20
CA ALA A 21 -17.69 -13.78 10.44
C ALA A 21 -17.20 -15.24 10.31
N ASN A 22 -17.15 -15.83 9.11
CA ASN A 22 -16.83 -17.25 8.92
C ASN A 22 -15.72 -17.56 7.90
N ARG A 23 -14.73 -16.66 7.72
CA ARG A 23 -13.49 -16.98 6.97
C ARG A 23 -12.26 -17.31 7.84
N PHE A 24 -12.28 -16.99 9.14
CA PHE A 24 -11.15 -17.27 10.04
C PHE A 24 -11.54 -17.86 11.42
N GLY A 25 -12.80 -18.25 11.62
CA GLY A 25 -13.37 -18.70 12.91
C GLY A 25 -12.91 -20.06 13.46
N LYS A 26 -11.73 -20.55 13.11
CA LYS A 26 -11.19 -21.84 13.58
C LYS A 26 -9.89 -21.75 14.38
N TYR A 27 -9.44 -20.56 14.75
CA TYR A 27 -8.19 -20.38 15.50
C TYR A 27 -8.47 -19.82 16.90
N LYS A 28 -8.32 -20.69 17.90
CA LYS A 28 -8.17 -20.27 19.32
C LYS A 28 -6.81 -19.57 19.48
N PRO A 29 -6.64 -18.68 20.48
CA PRO A 29 -5.33 -18.13 20.82
C PRO A 29 -4.37 -19.28 21.06
N MET A 30 -3.29 -19.33 20.28
CA MET A 30 -2.25 -20.33 20.44
C MET A 30 -1.10 -19.66 21.19
N GLU A 31 -0.58 -20.33 22.22
CA GLU A 31 0.71 -19.98 22.82
C GLU A 31 1.72 -19.68 21.71
N GLU A 32 2.61 -18.69 21.91
CA GLU A 32 3.69 -18.35 21.00
C GLU A 32 4.56 -19.59 20.74
N LYS A 33 4.18 -20.37 19.72
CA LYS A 33 5.03 -21.43 19.18
C LYS A 33 6.11 -20.73 18.40
N ALA A 34 7.36 -21.05 18.73
CA ALA A 34 8.53 -20.65 17.96
C ALA A 34 8.24 -20.77 16.47
N VAL A 35 8.09 -19.62 15.82
CA VAL A 35 7.79 -19.52 14.38
C VAL A 35 8.95 -20.20 13.67
N ARG A 36 8.69 -21.33 13.01
CA ARG A 36 9.65 -21.95 12.09
C ARG A 36 10.10 -20.85 11.14
N LYS A 37 11.38 -20.48 11.19
CA LYS A 37 12.00 -19.64 10.17
C LYS A 37 11.77 -20.37 8.85
N VAL A 38 10.88 -19.84 8.01
CA VAL A 38 10.82 -20.25 6.61
C VAL A 38 12.05 -19.60 5.98
N GLU A 39 13.13 -20.37 5.86
CA GLU A 39 14.19 -20.05 4.91
C GLU A 39 13.55 -20.08 3.52
N VAL A 40 13.37 -18.90 2.93
CA VAL A 40 13.05 -18.78 1.52
C VAL A 40 14.31 -19.21 0.77
N VAL A 41 14.29 -20.45 0.28
CA VAL A 41 15.38 -21.04 -0.52
C VAL A 41 15.56 -20.20 -1.78
N GLY A 42 16.80 -19.83 -2.07
CA GLY A 42 17.19 -18.72 -2.96
C GLY A 42 16.84 -18.80 -4.46
N ASP A 43 15.89 -19.64 -4.91
CA ASP A 43 15.40 -19.64 -6.29
C ASP A 43 14.25 -18.65 -6.50
N GLU A 44 13.22 -18.69 -5.64
CA GLU A 44 11.95 -17.98 -5.93
C GLU A 44 12.07 -16.47 -5.72
N LEU A 45 12.71 -16.04 -4.63
CA LEU A 45 12.94 -14.63 -4.36
C LEU A 45 13.85 -13.99 -5.43
N SER A 46 14.87 -14.73 -5.86
CA SER A 46 15.77 -14.31 -6.92
C SER A 46 15.03 -14.19 -8.26
N TYR A 47 14.16 -15.15 -8.56
CA TYR A 47 13.30 -15.12 -9.74
C TYR A 47 12.36 -13.91 -9.73
N LEU A 48 11.65 -13.65 -8.64
CA LEU A 48 10.77 -12.48 -8.52
C LEU A 48 11.52 -11.14 -8.61
N ARG A 49 12.74 -11.06 -8.06
CA ARG A 49 13.62 -9.89 -8.23
C ARG A 49 14.03 -9.70 -9.69
N GLN A 50 14.38 -10.77 -10.40
CA GLN A 50 14.68 -10.70 -11.84
C GLN A 50 13.45 -10.23 -12.64
N ARG A 51 12.25 -10.73 -12.31
CA ARG A 51 10.99 -10.27 -12.93
C ARG A 51 10.75 -8.78 -12.71
N ARG A 52 11.05 -8.27 -11.51
CA ARG A 52 10.97 -6.82 -11.23
C ARG A 52 11.87 -6.01 -12.15
N GLU A 53 13.12 -6.43 -12.33
CA GLU A 53 14.05 -5.73 -13.24
C GLU A 53 13.64 -5.89 -14.71
N MET A 54 13.05 -7.01 -15.08
CA MET A 54 12.50 -7.22 -16.41
C MET A 54 11.32 -6.26 -16.71
N LEU A 55 10.41 -6.06 -15.76
CA LEU A 55 9.32 -5.07 -15.94
C LEU A 55 9.86 -3.65 -16.16
N ARG A 56 10.97 -3.30 -15.50
CA ARG A 56 11.63 -2.00 -15.68
C ARG A 56 12.26 -1.83 -17.05
N SER A 57 12.73 -2.92 -17.68
CA SER A 57 13.36 -2.86 -19.01
C SER A 57 12.36 -2.91 -20.17
N MET A 58 11.15 -3.43 -19.95
CA MET A 58 10.07 -3.45 -20.94
C MET A 58 9.54 -2.03 -21.24
N THR A 59 8.94 -1.82 -22.42
CA THR A 59 8.13 -0.61 -22.69
C THR A 59 6.79 -0.68 -21.96
N PRO A 60 6.10 0.44 -21.72
CA PRO A 60 4.77 0.43 -21.10
C PRO A 60 3.74 -0.47 -21.82
N GLU A 61 3.76 -0.51 -23.16
CA GLU A 61 2.88 -1.37 -23.96
C GLU A 61 3.18 -2.85 -23.76
N GLN A 62 4.47 -3.21 -23.67
CA GLN A 62 4.88 -4.58 -23.37
C GLN A 62 4.47 -4.99 -21.95
N VAL A 63 4.63 -4.08 -20.98
CA VAL A 63 4.18 -4.33 -19.60
C VAL A 63 2.67 -4.59 -19.57
N LEU A 64 1.86 -3.79 -20.26
CA LEU A 64 0.40 -3.97 -20.34
C LEU A 64 -0.02 -5.35 -20.90
N GLN A 65 0.80 -5.98 -21.74
CA GLN A 65 0.49 -7.29 -22.31
C GLN A 65 0.73 -8.45 -21.33
N VAL A 66 1.52 -8.23 -20.28
CA VAL A 66 1.98 -9.29 -19.39
C VAL A 66 1.47 -9.16 -17.95
N ILE A 67 0.95 -8.00 -17.56
CA ILE A 67 0.38 -7.79 -16.22
C ILE A 67 -1.09 -8.19 -16.19
N GLU A 68 -1.51 -8.72 -15.04
CA GLU A 68 -2.89 -9.04 -14.74
C GLU A 68 -3.44 -8.02 -13.73
N PHE A 69 -4.65 -7.54 -13.98
CA PHE A 69 -5.32 -6.56 -13.13
C PHE A 69 -6.41 -7.24 -12.29
N HIS A 70 -6.40 -7.00 -10.98
CA HIS A 70 -7.42 -7.48 -10.05
C HIS A 70 -8.02 -6.32 -9.29
N GLU A 71 -9.34 -6.27 -9.19
CA GLU A 71 -10.06 -5.16 -8.56
C GLU A 71 -10.53 -5.48 -7.14
N ASN A 72 -10.80 -4.42 -6.37
CA ASN A 72 -11.45 -4.49 -5.06
C ASN A 72 -10.69 -5.34 -4.03
N LEU A 73 -9.36 -5.23 -4.01
CA LEU A 73 -8.49 -5.88 -3.05
C LEU A 73 -7.89 -4.85 -2.09
N ASN A 74 -7.90 -5.18 -0.80
CA ASN A 74 -7.09 -4.45 0.18
C ASN A 74 -5.62 -4.90 0.14
N VAL A 75 -4.73 -4.20 0.85
CA VAL A 75 -3.28 -4.47 0.81
C VAL A 75 -2.97 -5.92 1.21
N PHE A 76 -3.65 -6.43 2.24
CA PHE A 76 -3.41 -7.79 2.73
C PHE A 76 -3.86 -8.84 1.70
N GLN A 77 -5.02 -8.65 1.10
CA GLN A 77 -5.55 -9.52 0.04
C GLN A 77 -4.66 -9.49 -1.21
N ALA A 78 -4.17 -8.31 -1.61
CA ALA A 78 -3.27 -8.15 -2.74
C ALA A 78 -1.95 -8.92 -2.53
N LEU A 79 -1.36 -8.83 -1.33
CA LEU A 79 -0.15 -9.55 -0.96
C LEU A 79 -0.38 -11.07 -0.87
N GLU A 80 -1.51 -11.51 -0.31
CA GLU A 80 -1.87 -12.93 -0.27
C GLU A 80 -2.08 -13.51 -1.66
N LEU A 81 -2.74 -12.78 -2.56
CA LEU A 81 -2.91 -13.15 -3.96
C LEU A 81 -1.55 -13.31 -4.65
N ALA A 82 -0.70 -12.29 -4.59
CA ALA A 82 0.63 -12.31 -5.19
C ALA A 82 1.46 -13.50 -4.70
N LYS A 83 1.45 -13.78 -3.39
CA LYS A 83 2.12 -14.93 -2.80
C LYS A 83 1.53 -16.27 -3.28
N LYS A 84 0.20 -16.40 -3.30
CA LYS A 84 -0.48 -17.62 -3.74
C LYS A 84 -0.17 -17.94 -5.20
N GLU A 85 -0.12 -16.92 -6.05
CA GLU A 85 0.12 -17.06 -7.48
C GLU A 85 1.60 -17.01 -7.86
N LYS A 86 2.50 -16.80 -6.89
CA LYS A 86 3.94 -16.62 -7.10
C LYS A 86 4.23 -15.49 -8.10
N LYS A 87 3.48 -14.40 -7.98
CA LYS A 87 3.56 -13.21 -8.83
C LYS A 87 4.13 -12.03 -8.06
N LEU A 88 4.67 -11.09 -8.81
CA LEU A 88 5.16 -9.82 -8.34
C LEU A 88 4.02 -8.78 -8.40
N ILE A 89 3.76 -8.06 -7.31
CA ILE A 89 2.96 -6.82 -7.41
C ILE A 89 3.81 -5.76 -8.12
N VAL A 90 3.26 -5.15 -9.17
CA VAL A 90 3.97 -4.19 -10.03
C VAL A 90 4.49 -2.98 -9.23
N PRO A 91 5.79 -2.63 -9.31
CA PRO A 91 6.35 -1.46 -8.62
C PRO A 91 5.74 -0.12 -9.04
N ASN A 92 5.80 0.88 -8.15
CA ASN A 92 5.25 2.21 -8.40
C ASN A 92 5.87 2.90 -9.63
N ASP A 93 7.17 2.75 -9.87
CA ASP A 93 7.86 3.37 -11.00
C ASP A 93 7.41 2.81 -12.34
N VAL A 94 7.16 1.50 -12.38
CA VAL A 94 6.60 0.82 -13.55
C VAL A 94 5.14 1.25 -13.76
N HIS A 95 4.32 1.28 -12.71
CA HIS A 95 2.92 1.72 -12.79
C HIS A 95 2.80 3.19 -13.22
N ASP A 96 3.66 4.08 -12.72
CA ASP A 96 3.72 5.50 -13.12
C ASP A 96 3.94 5.67 -14.62
N ARG A 97 4.85 4.88 -15.20
CA ARG A 97 5.12 4.89 -16.65
C ARG A 97 3.91 4.42 -17.43
N ILE A 98 3.22 3.36 -16.99
CA ILE A 98 1.98 2.91 -17.63
C ILE A 98 0.96 4.05 -17.63
N LEU A 99 0.71 4.68 -16.49
CA LEU A 99 -0.26 5.79 -16.39
C LEU A 99 0.14 7.01 -17.22
N THR A 100 1.43 7.27 -17.39
CA THR A 100 1.94 8.47 -18.06
C THR A 100 2.07 8.30 -19.56
N GLU A 101 2.53 7.14 -20.02
CA GLU A 101 2.88 6.87 -21.42
C GLU A 101 1.75 6.15 -22.15
N THR A 102 0.81 5.56 -21.41
CA THR A 102 -0.39 4.93 -21.98
C THR A 102 -1.64 5.74 -21.66
N LYS A 103 -2.75 5.44 -22.34
CA LYS A 103 -4.06 6.05 -22.03
C LYS A 103 -4.84 5.30 -20.94
N VAL A 104 -4.26 4.27 -20.33
CA VAL A 104 -4.91 3.45 -19.32
C VAL A 104 -5.03 4.25 -18.01
N GLU A 105 -6.22 4.19 -17.42
CA GLU A 105 -6.51 4.77 -16.12
C GLU A 105 -6.90 3.63 -15.19
N TYR A 106 -6.01 3.33 -14.24
CA TYR A 106 -6.20 2.22 -13.31
C TYR A 106 -5.67 2.57 -11.92
N SER A 107 -6.58 2.59 -10.95
CA SER A 107 -6.25 2.85 -9.55
C SER A 107 -5.78 1.56 -8.89
N ALA A 108 -4.58 1.57 -8.32
CA ALA A 108 -4.01 0.35 -7.76
C ALA A 108 -3.16 0.58 -6.52
N TRP A 109 -3.20 -0.40 -5.62
CA TRP A 109 -2.06 -0.69 -4.76
C TRP A 109 -0.89 -1.15 -5.62
N VAL A 110 0.26 -0.51 -5.45
CA VAL A 110 1.50 -0.91 -6.14
C VAL A 110 2.45 -1.63 -5.19
N GLY A 111 3.39 -2.39 -5.76
CA GLY A 111 4.37 -3.19 -5.03
C GLY A 111 5.46 -2.36 -4.35
N THR A 112 5.25 -1.07 -4.11
CA THR A 112 6.20 -0.20 -3.42
C THR A 112 5.59 0.20 -2.09
N ALA A 113 6.27 -0.11 -0.99
CA ALA A 113 5.88 0.29 0.34
C ALA A 113 6.70 1.51 0.81
N VAL A 114 6.03 2.44 1.49
CA VAL A 114 6.64 3.64 2.08
C VAL A 114 6.47 3.59 3.58
N ILE A 115 7.54 3.90 4.30
CA ILE A 115 7.60 4.04 5.75
C ILE A 115 8.01 5.47 6.08
N TYR A 116 7.13 6.21 6.73
CA TYR A 116 7.33 7.59 7.11
C TYR A 116 6.68 7.84 8.47
N GLU A 117 7.48 8.35 9.42
CA GLU A 117 7.02 8.64 10.79
C GLU A 117 6.07 9.83 10.78
N ALA A 118 6.60 11.03 10.52
CA ALA A 118 5.88 12.29 10.48
C ALA A 118 6.81 13.41 9.96
N PRO A 119 6.24 14.55 9.52
CA PRO A 119 6.94 15.81 9.35
C PRO A 119 8.00 16.12 10.40
N ASP A 120 9.24 16.38 9.97
CA ASP A 120 10.35 16.84 10.80
C ASP A 120 10.71 15.91 12.00
N ALA A 121 10.08 14.73 12.08
CA ALA A 121 10.32 13.76 13.12
C ALA A 121 11.51 12.87 12.75
N PRO A 122 12.49 12.68 13.66
CA PRO A 122 13.57 11.74 13.44
C PRO A 122 13.04 10.31 13.55
N PHE A 123 13.55 9.40 12.70
CA PHE A 123 13.26 7.99 12.87
C PHE A 123 13.79 7.46 14.21
N LYS A 124 12.90 6.89 15.02
CA LYS A 124 13.24 6.24 16.29
C LYS A 124 13.63 4.76 16.07
N ASP A 125 13.38 3.89 17.05
CA ASP A 125 13.57 2.44 16.93
C ASP A 125 12.54 1.78 16.00
N ARG A 126 11.31 2.32 15.96
CA ARG A 126 10.21 1.82 15.13
C ARG A 126 9.29 2.97 14.69
N VAL A 127 8.55 2.73 13.62
CA VAL A 127 7.42 3.55 13.17
C VAL A 127 6.14 2.75 13.41
N VAL A 128 5.10 3.40 13.91
CA VAL A 128 3.77 2.80 14.12
C VAL A 128 2.74 3.65 13.40
N TYR A 129 2.01 3.03 12.48
CA TYR A 129 0.86 3.63 11.82
C TYR A 129 -0.41 2.93 12.30
N ALA A 130 -1.27 3.66 13.00
CA ALA A 130 -2.56 3.16 13.48
C ALA A 130 -3.70 3.86 12.74
N TRP A 131 -4.77 3.13 12.46
CA TRP A 131 -5.97 3.65 11.83
C TRP A 131 -7.20 2.91 12.35
N GLU A 132 -8.37 3.50 12.15
CA GLU A 132 -9.66 2.89 12.44
C GLU A 132 -10.41 2.66 11.13
N ASP A 133 -11.08 1.51 11.00
CA ASP A 133 -11.95 1.19 9.88
C ASP A 133 -13.15 0.37 10.37
N ASN A 134 -14.37 0.87 10.14
CA ASN A 134 -15.62 0.28 10.63
C ASN A 134 -15.59 -0.02 12.15
N GLU A 135 -15.20 0.96 12.97
CA GLU A 135 -15.07 0.84 14.44
C GLU A 135 -14.04 -0.20 14.91
N VAL A 136 -13.20 -0.71 14.00
CA VAL A 136 -12.12 -1.64 14.30
C VAL A 136 -10.78 -0.90 14.21
N GLU A 137 -10.01 -0.94 15.30
CA GLU A 137 -8.65 -0.42 15.32
C GLU A 137 -7.68 -1.38 14.65
N TYR A 138 -6.79 -0.83 13.84
CA TYR A 138 -5.70 -1.52 13.18
C TYR A 138 -4.38 -0.80 13.46
N ALA A 139 -3.28 -1.55 13.41
CA ALA A 139 -1.96 -0.93 13.42
C ALA A 139 -0.95 -1.72 12.59
N THR A 140 -0.06 -1.00 11.90
CA THR A 140 1.13 -1.56 11.26
C THR A 140 2.38 -0.98 11.91
N THR A 141 3.34 -1.85 12.20
CA THR A 141 4.63 -1.48 12.78
C THR A 141 5.78 -1.80 11.83
N PHE A 142 6.83 -0.99 11.87
CA PHE A 142 8.08 -1.25 11.15
C PHE A 142 9.28 -0.92 12.04
N ASN A 143 10.20 -1.87 12.20
CA ASN A 143 11.44 -1.65 12.95
C ASN A 143 12.46 -0.94 12.06
N ILE A 144 12.98 0.19 12.52
CA ILE A 144 13.91 1.02 11.73
C ILE A 144 15.31 0.42 11.79
N PRO A 145 15.93 0.10 10.62
CA PRO A 145 17.32 -0.30 10.54
C PRO A 145 18.24 0.74 11.17
N GLN A 146 19.28 0.29 11.88
CA GLN A 146 20.13 1.17 12.70
C GLN A 146 20.73 2.34 11.90
N GLN A 147 21.11 2.11 10.65
CA GLN A 147 21.68 3.12 9.76
C GLN A 147 20.72 4.26 9.38
N PHE A 148 19.42 4.11 9.61
CA PHE A 148 18.41 5.13 9.30
C PHE A 148 17.86 5.85 10.53
N ARG A 149 18.18 5.38 11.75
CA ARG A 149 17.73 6.02 13.00
C ARG A 149 18.31 7.43 13.11
N GLY A 150 17.50 8.35 13.63
CA GLY A 150 17.85 9.76 13.79
C GLY A 150 17.74 10.61 12.52
N LYS A 151 17.54 10.01 11.34
CA LYS A 151 17.32 10.78 10.10
C LYS A 151 15.94 11.44 10.14
N THR A 152 15.88 12.68 9.69
CA THR A 152 14.65 13.51 9.59
C THR A 152 14.36 13.81 8.11
N ASN A 153 13.14 14.26 7.82
CA ASN A 153 12.75 14.74 6.48
C ASN A 153 13.06 13.75 5.35
N CYS A 154 12.85 12.47 5.65
CA CYS A 154 13.08 11.36 4.76
C CYS A 154 12.02 10.28 4.98
N ALA A 155 11.79 9.47 3.97
CA ALA A 155 11.01 8.25 4.08
C ALA A 155 11.91 7.04 3.80
N LEU A 156 11.49 5.85 4.22
CA LEU A 156 12.09 4.60 3.79
C LEU A 156 11.17 3.95 2.76
N VAL A 157 11.79 3.32 1.75
CA VAL A 157 11.08 2.66 0.66
C VAL A 157 11.57 1.22 0.56
N VAL A 158 10.64 0.28 0.42
CA VAL A 158 10.95 -1.12 0.14
C VAL A 158 9.98 -1.64 -0.91
N GLU A 159 10.45 -2.48 -1.82
CA GLU A 159 9.67 -2.96 -2.95
C GLU A 159 9.41 -4.45 -2.85
N HIS A 160 8.25 -4.89 -3.30
CA HIS A 160 7.89 -6.30 -3.41
C HIS A 160 8.88 -6.98 -4.37
N PRO A 161 9.34 -8.21 -4.08
CA PRO A 161 8.97 -9.10 -2.97
C PRO A 161 9.83 -8.93 -1.70
N ASP A 162 10.58 -7.83 -1.55
CA ASP A 162 11.58 -7.65 -0.48
C ASP A 162 10.98 -7.23 0.87
N PHE A 163 9.66 -7.38 1.04
CA PHE A 163 8.98 -7.22 2.31
C PHE A 163 7.77 -8.15 2.42
N GLN A 164 7.29 -8.33 3.64
CA GLN A 164 6.04 -9.02 3.94
C GLN A 164 5.32 -8.36 5.12
N PHE A 165 4.00 -8.48 5.16
CA PHE A 165 3.20 -8.17 6.34
C PHE A 165 2.99 -9.43 7.17
N ILE A 166 3.36 -9.37 8.45
CA ILE A 166 3.21 -10.45 9.42
C ILE A 166 2.07 -10.05 10.35
N SER A 167 1.03 -10.87 10.45
CA SER A 167 -0.02 -10.67 11.46
C SER A 167 0.54 -10.92 12.86
N LEU A 168 0.27 -9.98 13.77
CA LEU A 168 0.61 -10.07 15.19
C LEU A 168 -0.62 -10.44 16.05
N GLY A 169 -1.77 -10.71 15.42
CA GLY A 169 -3.07 -10.83 16.11
C GLY A 169 -3.73 -9.46 16.33
N ASP A 170 -5.00 -9.46 16.74
CA ASP A 170 -5.77 -8.26 17.12
C ASP A 170 -5.66 -7.10 16.12
N ASN A 171 -5.76 -7.39 14.81
CA ASN A 171 -5.66 -6.41 13.72
C ASN A 171 -4.35 -5.61 13.70
N LYS A 172 -3.30 -6.15 14.31
CA LYS A 172 -1.94 -5.58 14.32
C LYS A 172 -1.05 -6.35 13.36
N PHE A 173 -0.19 -5.62 12.67
CA PHE A 173 0.70 -6.14 11.66
C PHE A 173 2.11 -5.60 11.84
N GLN A 174 3.09 -6.37 11.39
CA GLN A 174 4.47 -5.93 11.25
C GLN A 174 4.88 -6.02 9.79
N LEU A 175 5.30 -4.89 9.20
CA LEU A 175 6.03 -4.90 7.94
C LEU A 175 7.46 -5.35 8.25
N LYS A 176 7.88 -6.46 7.64
CA LYS A 176 9.26 -6.97 7.73
C LYS A 176 9.91 -6.90 6.36
N ALA A 177 11.00 -6.15 6.26
CA ALA A 177 11.81 -6.07 5.05
C ALA A 177 12.96 -7.10 5.07
N ALA A 178 13.38 -7.52 3.88
CA ALA A 178 14.62 -8.26 3.70
C ALA A 178 15.84 -7.40 4.08
N GLU A 179 16.92 -8.04 4.51
CA GLU A 179 18.14 -7.31 4.85
C GLU A 179 18.70 -6.58 3.62
N GLY A 180 19.07 -5.31 3.79
CA GLY A 180 19.63 -4.48 2.73
C GLY A 180 18.65 -4.01 1.64
N SER A 181 17.36 -4.38 1.70
CA SER A 181 16.38 -3.98 0.66
C SER A 181 15.78 -2.59 0.87
N VAL A 182 15.91 -2.04 2.07
CA VAL A 182 15.33 -0.75 2.45
C VAL A 182 16.18 0.39 1.89
N SER A 183 15.56 1.26 1.10
CA SER A 183 16.20 2.45 0.52
C SER A 183 15.73 3.73 1.24
N LEU A 184 16.63 4.69 1.38
CA LEU A 184 16.32 6.02 1.91
C LEU A 184 15.80 6.92 0.78
N LEU A 185 14.69 7.60 1.03
CA LEU A 185 14.14 8.63 0.18
C LEU A 185 14.35 9.99 0.87
N GLU A 186 15.33 10.75 0.41
CA GLU A 186 15.68 12.04 0.99
C GLU A 186 14.71 13.16 0.57
N HIS A 187 14.67 14.23 1.36
CA HIS A 187 13.83 15.41 1.13
C HIS A 187 12.34 15.07 1.00
N PHE A 188 11.87 14.14 1.83
CA PHE A 188 10.46 13.80 1.88
C PHE A 188 9.71 14.89 2.66
N SER A 189 8.91 15.68 1.95
CA SER A 189 8.29 16.91 2.44
C SER A 189 7.34 16.69 3.62
N ASN A 190 7.06 17.76 4.36
CA ASN A 190 6.06 17.79 5.44
C ASN A 190 4.65 18.23 5.02
N LYS A 191 4.43 18.66 3.76
CA LYS A 191 3.10 19.14 3.32
C LYS A 191 2.34 18.11 2.48
N SER A 192 1.19 17.64 2.93
CA SER A 192 0.26 16.89 2.06
C SER A 192 -0.44 17.83 1.08
N ASP A 193 -1.07 17.24 0.08
CA ASP A 193 -2.00 17.91 -0.84
C ASP A 193 -1.34 19.04 -1.62
N GLU A 194 -0.17 18.73 -2.16
CA GLU A 194 0.66 19.65 -2.94
C GLU A 194 1.30 18.93 -4.14
N TRP A 195 1.74 19.72 -5.12
CA TRP A 195 2.46 19.24 -6.29
C TRP A 195 3.96 19.18 -6.05
N TYR A 196 4.57 18.04 -6.39
CA TYR A 196 5.99 17.80 -6.22
C TYR A 196 6.64 17.29 -7.49
N LYS A 197 7.96 17.51 -7.57
CA LYS A 197 8.80 16.61 -8.37
C LYS A 197 8.79 15.23 -7.74
N TYR A 198 9.30 14.25 -8.46
CA TYR A 198 9.35 12.90 -7.97
C TYR A 198 10.79 12.39 -7.96
N ASP A 199 11.04 11.45 -7.07
CA ASP A 199 12.26 10.67 -7.08
C ASP A 199 12.32 9.81 -8.34
N LYS A 200 13.46 9.85 -9.05
CA LYS A 200 13.60 9.20 -10.36
C LYS A 200 13.49 7.67 -10.27
N ARG A 201 13.89 7.08 -9.14
CA ARG A 201 13.93 5.64 -8.93
C ARG A 201 12.56 5.08 -8.59
N PHE A 202 11.87 5.68 -7.62
CA PHE A 202 10.62 5.15 -7.09
C PHE A 202 9.38 5.85 -7.61
N ARG A 203 9.52 6.99 -8.30
CA ARG A 203 8.41 7.84 -8.76
C ARG A 203 7.47 8.25 -7.63
N ILE A 204 8.06 8.55 -6.47
CA ILE A 204 7.35 9.04 -5.28
C ILE A 204 7.60 10.57 -5.17
N PRO A 205 6.58 11.38 -4.84
CA PRO A 205 6.72 12.81 -4.57
C PRO A 205 7.84 13.13 -3.55
N THR A 206 8.80 13.98 -3.94
CA THR A 206 9.89 14.45 -3.06
C THR A 206 10.28 15.91 -3.35
N GLY A 207 11.02 16.50 -2.41
CA GLY A 207 11.54 17.86 -2.49
C GLY A 207 10.56 18.91 -2.00
N THR A 208 10.73 20.14 -2.49
CA THR A 208 9.88 21.29 -2.12
C THR A 208 8.62 21.33 -2.98
N PRO A 209 7.43 21.57 -2.39
CA PRO A 209 6.20 21.73 -3.15
C PRO A 209 6.28 22.95 -4.05
N LYS A 210 5.67 22.88 -5.24
CA LYS A 210 5.66 23.97 -6.23
C LYS A 210 4.35 23.98 -7.00
N ASN A 211 4.02 25.13 -7.57
CA ASN A 211 2.92 25.20 -8.54
C ASN A 211 3.20 24.33 -9.76
N LYS A 212 2.19 23.58 -10.21
CA LYS A 212 2.26 22.74 -11.40
C LYS A 212 2.51 23.60 -12.64
N THR A 213 3.38 23.10 -13.51
CA THR A 213 3.61 23.61 -14.86
C THR A 213 3.43 22.48 -15.87
N ASP A 214 3.05 22.79 -17.11
CA ASP A 214 2.82 21.76 -18.13
C ASP A 214 4.12 21.14 -18.67
N SER A 215 5.25 21.85 -18.56
CA SER A 215 6.56 21.40 -19.05
C SER A 215 7.24 20.35 -18.18
N THR A 216 6.69 20.03 -17.01
CA THR A 216 7.29 19.08 -16.06
C THR A 216 6.24 18.12 -15.55
N ARG A 217 6.63 16.85 -15.40
CA ARG A 217 5.77 15.86 -14.75
C ARG A 217 5.79 16.11 -13.24
N TRP A 218 4.67 16.58 -12.72
CA TRP A 218 4.42 16.75 -11.29
C TRP A 218 3.56 15.61 -10.76
N LEU A 219 3.79 15.17 -9.52
CA LEU A 219 2.96 14.21 -8.80
C LEU A 219 2.27 14.91 -7.62
N TRP A 220 0.99 14.62 -7.43
CA TRP A 220 0.21 15.12 -6.31
C TRP A 220 0.36 14.15 -5.14
N ARG A 221 0.81 14.63 -3.98
CA ARG A 221 1.00 13.79 -2.79
C ARG A 221 -0.19 13.93 -1.84
N GLN A 222 -0.81 12.82 -1.46
CA GLN A 222 -1.80 12.79 -0.36
C GLN A 222 -1.19 12.13 0.87
N GLY A 223 -1.49 12.64 2.07
CA GLY A 223 -1.07 12.06 3.34
C GLY A 223 0.20 12.63 4.00
N ASN A 224 0.29 12.44 5.33
CA ASN A 224 1.35 12.97 6.20
C ASN A 224 2.08 11.94 7.09
N GLY A 225 1.69 10.67 7.10
CA GLY A 225 2.34 9.61 7.89
C GLY A 225 1.88 8.24 7.36
N TYR A 226 2.79 7.26 7.27
CA TYR A 226 2.47 6.05 6.52
C TYR A 226 3.38 4.85 6.77
N VAL A 227 2.79 3.67 6.94
CA VAL A 227 3.47 2.37 6.75
C VAL A 227 2.57 1.48 5.90
N GLY A 228 2.84 1.38 4.60
CA GLY A 228 1.97 0.63 3.70
C GLY A 228 2.38 0.70 2.23
N LEU A 229 1.53 0.17 1.35
CA LEU A 229 1.72 0.22 -0.11
C LEU A 229 1.27 1.57 -0.69
N VAL A 230 2.01 2.09 -1.65
CA VAL A 230 1.56 3.30 -2.35
C VAL A 230 0.26 3.04 -3.12
N ALA A 231 -0.74 3.90 -2.95
CA ALA A 231 -1.92 3.91 -3.81
C ALA A 231 -1.70 4.86 -4.99
N ARG A 232 -1.94 4.38 -6.22
CA ARG A 232 -1.81 5.12 -7.47
C ARG A 232 -3.13 5.20 -8.20
N GLY A 233 -3.24 6.18 -9.10
CA GLY A 233 -4.38 6.25 -9.99
C GLY A 233 -5.65 6.75 -9.29
N PHE A 234 -5.56 7.44 -8.15
CA PHE A 234 -6.72 7.73 -7.29
C PHE A 234 -6.88 9.23 -7.03
N GLY A 235 -8.12 9.65 -6.76
CA GLY A 235 -8.51 11.01 -6.39
C GLY A 235 -8.94 11.82 -7.60
N GLY A 236 -10.11 12.47 -7.53
CA GLY A 236 -10.73 13.22 -8.63
C GLY A 236 -9.91 14.39 -9.21
N TYR A 237 -8.74 14.66 -8.66
CA TYR A 237 -7.75 15.59 -9.18
C TYR A 237 -6.66 14.83 -9.94
N ASP A 238 -6.88 14.65 -11.24
CA ASP A 238 -5.93 14.06 -12.20
C ASP A 238 -5.45 12.65 -11.79
N VAL A 239 -6.33 11.68 -11.98
CA VAL A 239 -6.21 10.23 -11.69
C VAL A 239 -4.77 9.72 -11.90
N ARG A 240 -4.13 10.08 -13.01
CA ARG A 240 -2.79 9.59 -13.39
C ARG A 240 -1.66 10.13 -12.52
N ARG A 241 -1.86 11.27 -11.85
CA ARG A 241 -0.84 12.00 -11.10
C ARG A 241 -0.97 11.88 -9.59
N GLY A 242 -2.08 11.35 -9.10
CA GLY A 242 -2.29 11.07 -7.68
C GLY A 242 -1.36 9.97 -7.17
N VAL A 243 -0.66 10.29 -6.07
CA VAL A 243 0.13 9.35 -5.26
C VAL A 243 -0.34 9.51 -3.82
N ALA A 244 -1.08 8.52 -3.34
CA ALA A 244 -1.67 8.58 -2.02
C ALA A 244 -0.89 7.69 -1.05
N LEU A 245 -0.48 8.31 0.05
CA LEU A 245 0.40 7.76 1.08
C LEU A 245 -0.28 7.87 2.45
N ASP A 246 -1.61 7.89 2.49
CA ASP A 246 -2.46 7.92 3.69
C ASP A 246 -3.57 6.89 3.65
N TYR A 247 -3.80 6.21 2.52
CA TYR A 247 -4.85 5.21 2.47
C TYR A 247 -4.56 4.06 3.40
N ALA A 248 -5.53 3.81 4.27
CA ALA A 248 -5.54 2.66 5.15
C ALA A 248 -5.29 1.37 4.34
N PRO A 249 -4.41 0.48 4.81
CA PRO A 249 -4.20 -0.84 4.20
C PRO A 249 -5.49 -1.68 4.04
N SER A 250 -6.55 -1.36 4.80
CA SER A 250 -7.86 -1.98 4.69
C SER A 250 -8.72 -1.47 3.52
N GLY A 251 -8.38 -0.33 2.91
CA GLY A 251 -9.07 0.21 1.74
C GLY A 251 -8.93 -0.69 0.51
N ALA A 252 -10.02 -0.85 -0.25
CA ALA A 252 -10.05 -1.69 -1.44
C ALA A 252 -9.66 -0.88 -2.70
N PHE A 253 -8.67 -1.37 -3.44
CA PHE A 253 -8.21 -0.79 -4.71
C PHE A 253 -7.99 -1.90 -5.75
N GLY A 254 -7.62 -1.51 -6.97
CA GLY A 254 -7.02 -2.44 -7.90
C GLY A 254 -5.63 -2.92 -7.45
N VAL A 255 -5.10 -3.93 -8.11
CA VAL A 255 -3.70 -4.34 -8.03
C VAL A 255 -3.30 -4.90 -9.38
N ALA A 256 -2.10 -4.54 -9.84
CA ALA A 256 -1.47 -5.14 -11.00
C ALA A 256 -0.43 -6.16 -10.53
N VAL A 257 -0.50 -7.39 -11.03
CA VAL A 257 0.43 -8.48 -10.72
C VAL A 257 1.10 -9.00 -11.99
N PHE A 258 2.33 -9.47 -11.84
CA PHE A 258 3.14 -10.07 -12.89
C PHE A 258 3.70 -11.40 -12.41
#